data_AF-A0A6M1PDB5-F1
#
_entry.id   AF-A0A6M1PDB5-F1
#
_cell.length_a   1.000
_cell.length_b   1.000
_cell.length_c   1.000
_cell.angle_alpha   90.00
_cell.angle_beta   90.00
_cell.angle_gamma   90.00
#
_symmetry.space_group_name_H-M   'P 1'
#
loop_
_entity.id
_entity.type
_entity.pdbx_description
1 polymer ?
#
loop_
_entity_poly.entity_id
_entity_poly.type
_entity_poly.pdbx_seq_one_letter_code
_entity_poly.pdbx_strand_id
1 'polypeptide(L)'
;MANEIKPVVIPREVAQAIEVMRSEFATTCAYSNEDIARVYTDSRYSDSLAKSIRKLPFDTLMRALLDGYERERTPEETVAEIYRKLSASADQERRAYNGEPTQYLMAALAVKRVLDVLGIVIPGVNVPEQTEGGAA
;
A
#
# COMPACT_ATOMS: atom_id res chain seq x y z
N MET A 1 7.12 -28.61 -9.42
CA MET A 1 7.66 -27.24 -9.45
C MET A 1 6.51 -26.33 -9.13
N ALA A 2 6.49 -25.66 -7.97
CA ALA A 2 5.46 -24.67 -7.67
C ALA A 2 5.75 -23.46 -8.54
N ASN A 3 4.86 -23.14 -9.48
CA ASN A 3 4.95 -21.91 -10.25
C ASN A 3 4.62 -20.78 -9.27
N GLU A 4 5.57 -19.92 -8.95
CA GLU A 4 5.32 -18.76 -8.08
C GLU A 4 4.25 -17.89 -8.73
N ILE A 5 3.07 -17.84 -8.11
CA ILE A 5 1.98 -17.00 -8.59
C ILE A 5 2.36 -15.56 -8.22
N LYS A 6 2.75 -14.77 -9.22
CA LYS A 6 3.13 -13.38 -9.01
C LYS A 6 1.87 -12.51 -8.85
N PRO A 7 1.74 -11.74 -7.75
CA PRO A 7 0.61 -10.84 -7.56
C PRO A 7 0.56 -9.78 -8.67
N VAL A 8 -0.65 -9.37 -9.01
CA VAL A 8 -0.88 -8.39 -10.08
C VAL A 8 -0.76 -6.98 -9.52
N VAL A 9 -0.11 -6.07 -10.25
CA VAL A 9 -0.12 -4.66 -9.87
C VAL A 9 -1.42 -4.05 -10.37
N ILE A 10 -2.22 -3.49 -9.46
CA ILE A 10 -3.49 -2.84 -9.78
C ILE A 10 -3.47 -1.35 -9.44
N PRO A 11 -4.24 -0.52 -10.14
CA PRO A 11 -4.33 0.90 -9.84
C PRO A 11 -4.73 1.15 -8.38
N ARG A 12 -4.15 2.19 -7.78
CA ARG A 12 -4.38 2.56 -6.37
C ARG A 12 -5.87 2.67 -6.02
N GLU A 13 -6.64 3.31 -6.89
CA GLU A 13 -8.09 3.51 -6.71
C GLU A 13 -8.85 2.18 -6.68
N VAL A 14 -8.42 1.20 -7.48
CA VAL A 14 -9.06 -0.12 -7.54
C VAL A 14 -8.70 -0.92 -6.29
N ALA A 15 -7.43 -0.90 -5.87
CA ALA A 15 -7.02 -1.51 -4.61
C ALA A 15 -7.80 -0.93 -3.43
N GLN A 16 -7.93 0.39 -3.34
CA GLN A 16 -8.71 1.04 -2.29
C GLN A 16 -10.19 0.63 -2.34
N ALA A 17 -10.79 0.54 -3.53
CA ALA A 17 -12.18 0.09 -3.66
C ALA A 17 -12.37 -1.34 -3.15
N ILE A 18 -11.43 -2.25 -3.46
CA ILE A 18 -11.46 -3.64 -2.97
C ILE A 18 -11.33 -3.68 -1.44
N GLU A 19 -10.40 -2.93 -0.85
CA GLU A 19 -10.25 -2.88 0.61
C GLU A 19 -11.49 -2.30 1.30
N VAL A 20 -12.11 -1.26 0.73
CA VAL A 20 -13.35 -0.68 1.25
C VAL A 20 -14.49 -1.70 1.20
N MET A 21 -14.65 -2.43 0.10
CA MET A 21 -15.66 -3.50 -0.01
C MET A 21 -15.43 -4.63 1.00
N ARG A 22 -14.17 -4.95 1.32
CA ARG A 22 -13.80 -5.94 2.34
C ARG A 22 -13.97 -5.43 3.77
N SER A 23 -14.08 -4.12 3.97
CA SER A 23 -14.24 -3.54 5.29
C SER A 23 -15.68 -3.60 5.79
N GLU A 24 -15.87 -4.10 7.01
CA GLU A 24 -17.15 -4.07 7.73
C GLU A 24 -17.55 -2.65 8.15
N PHE A 25 -16.62 -1.69 8.08
CA PHE A 25 -16.88 -0.28 8.39
C PHE A 25 -17.66 0.44 7.28
N ALA A 26 -17.50 0.04 6.02
CA ALA A 26 -18.17 0.69 4.89
C ALA A 26 -19.46 -0.03 4.44
N THR A 27 -19.66 -1.28 4.86
CA THR A 27 -20.76 -2.14 4.42
C THR A 27 -21.28 -2.99 5.57
N THR A 28 -22.57 -3.34 5.56
CA THR A 28 -23.19 -4.14 6.63
C THR A 28 -22.55 -5.53 6.80
N CYS A 29 -21.84 -6.02 5.79
CA CYS A 29 -21.06 -7.26 5.82
C CYS A 29 -19.84 -7.11 4.88
N ALA A 30 -18.66 -7.56 5.31
CA ALA A 30 -17.48 -7.64 4.46
C ALA A 30 -17.74 -8.48 3.20
N TYR A 31 -17.42 -7.93 2.03
CA TYR A 31 -17.63 -8.63 0.76
C TYR A 31 -16.58 -9.73 0.58
N SER A 32 -17.04 -10.94 0.24
CA SER A 32 -16.18 -12.01 -0.27
C SER A 32 -15.66 -11.71 -1.67
N ASN A 33 -14.69 -12.49 -2.16
CA ASN A 33 -14.22 -12.37 -3.54
C ASN A 33 -15.35 -12.58 -4.55
N GLU A 34 -16.26 -13.53 -4.26
CA GLU A 34 -17.45 -13.82 -5.06
C GLU A 34 -18.43 -12.64 -5.06
N ASP A 35 -18.62 -11.97 -3.92
CA ASP A 35 -19.47 -10.78 -3.85
C ASP A 35 -18.88 -9.63 -4.67
N ILE A 36 -17.57 -9.41 -4.64
CA ILE A 36 -16.89 -8.38 -5.44
C ILE A 36 -17.01 -8.71 -6.94
N ALA A 37 -16.86 -9.98 -7.33
CA ALA A 37 -17.06 -10.42 -8.70
C ALA A 37 -18.52 -10.24 -9.18
N ARG A 38 -19.50 -10.46 -8.29
CA ARG A 38 -20.91 -10.14 -8.54
C ARG A 38 -21.11 -8.65 -8.78
N VAL A 39 -20.53 -7.79 -7.93
CA VAL A 39 -20.61 -6.32 -8.11
C VAL A 39 -20.03 -5.90 -9.46
N TYR A 40 -18.92 -6.49 -9.88
CA TYR A 40 -18.32 -6.18 -11.18
C TYR A 40 -19.27 -6.47 -12.34
N THR A 41 -19.93 -7.64 -12.33
CA THR A 41 -20.74 -8.14 -13.45
C THR A 41 -22.17 -7.60 -13.48
N ASP A 42 -22.71 -7.23 -12.31
CA ASP A 42 -24.10 -6.81 -12.18
C ASP A 42 -24.27 -5.30 -12.36
N SER A 43 -24.93 -4.91 -13.44
CA SER A 43 -25.16 -3.51 -13.82
C SER A 43 -26.02 -2.73 -12.82
N ARG A 44 -26.69 -3.40 -11.87
CA ARG A 44 -27.46 -2.75 -10.80
C ARG A 44 -26.56 -2.00 -9.81
N TYR A 45 -25.28 -2.40 -9.70
CA TYR A 45 -24.31 -1.70 -8.88
C TYR A 45 -23.67 -0.56 -9.69
N SER A 46 -24.10 0.68 -9.44
CA SER A 46 -23.59 1.87 -10.14
C SER A 46 -22.87 2.86 -9.24
N ASP A 47 -22.60 2.47 -7.99
CA ASP A 47 -21.87 3.28 -7.03
C ASP A 47 -20.39 3.49 -7.44
N SER A 48 -19.69 4.34 -6.68
CA SER A 48 -18.29 4.68 -6.94
C SER A 48 -17.35 3.49 -6.83
N LEU A 49 -17.65 2.52 -5.95
CA LEU A 49 -16.83 1.34 -5.74
C LEU A 49 -16.95 0.38 -6.93
N ALA A 50 -18.17 0.11 -7.40
CA ALA A 50 -18.47 -0.70 -8.57
C ALA A 50 -17.86 -0.09 -9.84
N LYS A 51 -17.92 1.24 -10.00
CA LYS A 51 -17.24 1.94 -11.10
C LYS A 51 -15.72 1.82 -11.03
N SER A 52 -15.15 1.85 -9.82
CA SER A 52 -13.70 1.76 -9.62
C SER A 52 -13.16 0.39 -10.00
N ILE A 53 -13.78 -0.70 -9.52
CA ILE A 53 -13.33 -2.05 -9.87
C ILE A 53 -13.51 -2.38 -11.37
N ARG A 54 -14.49 -1.76 -12.04
CA ARG A 54 -14.70 -1.89 -13.50
C ARG A 54 -13.68 -1.16 -14.37
N LYS A 55 -12.76 -0.40 -13.77
CA LYS A 55 -11.60 0.16 -14.50
C LYS A 55 -10.60 -0.93 -14.87
N LEU A 56 -10.63 -2.09 -14.22
CA LEU A 56 -9.82 -3.24 -14.59
C LEU A 56 -10.56 -4.16 -15.55
N PRO A 57 -9.85 -4.80 -16.49
CA PRO A 57 -10.34 -5.99 -17.17
C PRO A 57 -10.75 -7.08 -16.16
N PHE A 58 -11.82 -7.81 -16.46
CA PHE A 58 -12.40 -8.79 -15.54
C PHE A 58 -11.41 -9.89 -15.12
N ASP A 59 -10.62 -10.38 -16.07
CA ASP A 59 -9.56 -11.37 -15.85
C ASP A 59 -8.48 -10.85 -14.88
N THR A 60 -8.12 -9.58 -15.01
CA THR A 60 -7.14 -8.91 -14.14
C THR A 60 -7.70 -8.75 -12.72
N LEU A 61 -8.98 -8.39 -12.58
CA LEU A 61 -9.65 -8.33 -11.28
C LEU A 61 -9.71 -9.71 -10.63
N MET A 62 -10.10 -10.76 -11.37
CA MET A 62 -10.19 -12.11 -10.81
C MET A 62 -8.83 -12.63 -10.33
N ARG A 63 -7.75 -12.39 -11.09
CA ARG A 63 -6.39 -12.69 -10.63
C ARG A 63 -6.03 -11.90 -9.38
N ALA A 64 -6.32 -10.59 -9.34
CA ALA A 64 -6.08 -9.78 -8.15
C ALA A 64 -6.82 -10.31 -6.91
N LEU A 65 -8.06 -10.77 -7.06
CA LEU A 65 -8.85 -11.30 -5.94
C LEU A 65 -8.38 -12.67 -5.45
N LEU A 66 -7.97 -13.56 -6.36
CA LEU A 66 -7.56 -14.95 -6.06
C LEU A 66 -6.08 -15.08 -5.69
N ASP A 67 -5.22 -14.46 -6.49
CA ASP A 67 -3.76 -14.56 -6.40
C ASP A 67 -3.16 -13.46 -5.50
N GLY A 68 -3.95 -12.43 -5.19
CA GLY A 68 -3.51 -11.22 -4.51
C GLY A 68 -3.01 -10.14 -5.48
N TYR A 69 -2.87 -8.93 -4.94
CA TYR A 69 -2.42 -7.77 -5.71
C TYR A 69 -1.47 -6.87 -4.92
N GLU A 70 -0.65 -6.15 -5.68
CA GLU A 70 0.07 -4.98 -5.18
C GLU A 70 -0.63 -3.73 -5.68
N ARG A 71 -0.88 -2.76 -4.80
CA ARG A 71 -1.39 -1.45 -5.24
C ARG A 71 -0.27 -0.67 -5.92
N GLU A 72 -0.61 0.02 -6.99
CA GLU A 72 0.25 1.05 -7.55
C GLU A 72 0.56 2.10 -6.47
N ARG A 73 1.85 2.44 -6.35
CA ARG A 73 2.36 3.39 -5.35
C ARG A 73 2.87 4.62 -6.05
N THR A 74 2.67 5.79 -5.45
CA THR A 74 3.32 6.99 -5.94
C THR A 74 4.83 6.92 -5.70
N PRO A 75 5.64 7.70 -6.43
CA PRO A 75 7.07 7.81 -6.15
C PRO A 75 7.35 8.15 -4.68
N GLU A 76 6.56 9.05 -4.08
CA GLU A 76 6.69 9.47 -2.68
C GLU A 76 6.37 8.34 -1.71
N GLU A 77 5.31 7.57 -1.95
CA GLU A 77 4.99 6.39 -1.13
C GLU A 77 6.09 5.32 -1.22
N THR A 78 6.69 5.16 -2.39
CA THR A 78 7.81 4.25 -2.60
C THR A 78 9.03 4.69 -1.80
N VAL A 79 9.36 5.98 -1.85
CA VAL A 79 10.46 6.56 -1.06
C VAL A 79 10.18 6.43 0.44
N ALA A 80 8.94 6.68 0.89
CA ALA A 80 8.55 6.51 2.28
C ALA A 80 8.71 5.08 2.77
N GLU A 81 8.36 4.09 1.94
CA GLU A 81 8.56 2.68 2.29
C GLU A 81 10.05 2.31 2.34
N ILE A 82 10.86 2.78 1.38
CA ILE A 82 12.32 2.57 1.39
C ILE A 82 12.91 3.13 2.68
N TYR A 83 12.58 4.36 3.03
CA TYR A 83 13.07 5.00 4.26
C TYR A 83 12.66 4.21 5.51
N ARG A 84 11.42 3.72 5.57
CA ARG A 84 10.90 2.91 6.67
C ARG A 84 11.63 1.57 6.79
N LYS A 85 11.87 0.89 5.68
CA LYS A 85 12.64 -0.37 5.65
C LYS A 85 14.07 -0.16 6.14
N LEU A 86 14.75 0.89 5.66
CA LEU A 86 16.09 1.23 6.11
C LEU A 86 16.13 1.53 7.62
N SER A 87 15.19 2.32 8.12
CA SER A 87 15.09 2.64 9.55
C SER A 87 14.81 1.39 10.39
N ALA A 88 13.88 0.53 9.95
CA ALA A 88 13.56 -0.72 10.63
C ALA A 88 14.75 -1.69 10.65
N SER A 89 15.50 -1.80 9.55
CA SER A 89 16.74 -2.58 9.49
C SER A 89 17.80 -2.02 10.43
N ALA A 90 17.98 -0.70 10.50
CA ALA A 90 18.90 -0.08 11.46
C ALA A 90 18.50 -0.40 12.91
N ASP A 91 17.21 -0.34 13.23
CA ASP A 91 16.72 -0.68 14.58
C ASP A 91 16.86 -2.17 14.89
N GLN A 92 16.65 -3.04 13.92
CA GLN A 92 16.86 -4.48 14.06
C GLN A 92 18.33 -4.80 14.35
N GLU A 93 19.25 -4.24 13.56
CA GLU A 93 20.69 -4.41 13.76
C GLU A 93 21.14 -3.84 15.12
N ARG A 94 20.64 -2.67 15.52
CA ARG A 94 20.96 -2.09 16.82
C ARG A 94 20.59 -3.01 18.00
N ARG A 95 19.58 -3.87 17.82
CA ARG A 95 19.14 -4.84 18.83
C ARG A 95 19.89 -6.17 18.76
N ALA A 96 20.63 -6.44 17.69
CA ALA A 96 21.39 -7.66 17.53
C ALA A 96 22.73 -7.59 18.30
N TYR A 97 23.19 -8.73 18.83
CA TYR A 97 24.39 -8.81 19.68
C TYR A 97 25.67 -8.28 19.01
N ASN A 98 25.78 -8.44 17.68
CA ASN A 98 26.89 -7.94 16.85
C ASN A 98 26.35 -7.17 15.62
N GLY A 99 25.21 -6.49 15.74
CA GLY A 99 24.62 -5.84 14.59
C GLY A 99 25.35 -4.57 14.18
N GLU A 100 25.32 -4.27 12.88
CA GLU A 100 25.97 -3.11 12.30
C GLU A 100 24.93 -2.15 11.68
N PRO A 101 24.28 -1.30 12.51
CA PRO A 101 23.17 -0.46 12.06
C PRO A 101 23.62 0.71 11.19
N THR A 102 24.91 1.04 11.20
CA THR A 102 25.47 2.27 10.61
C THR A 102 25.13 2.41 9.15
N GLN A 103 25.26 1.35 8.35
CA GLN A 103 24.98 1.41 6.90
C GLN A 103 23.51 1.76 6.61
N TYR A 104 22.58 1.17 7.36
CA TYR A 104 21.15 1.41 7.18
C TYR A 104 20.74 2.81 7.64
N LEU A 105 21.31 3.27 8.76
CA LEU A 105 21.09 4.61 9.27
C LEU A 105 21.61 5.68 8.30
N MET A 106 22.82 5.48 7.76
CA MET A 106 23.41 6.41 6.78
C MET A 106 22.63 6.44 5.48
N ALA A 107 22.13 5.30 5.00
CA ALA A 107 21.25 5.24 3.84
C ALA A 107 19.92 5.99 4.09
N ALA A 108 19.29 5.81 5.25
CA ALA A 108 18.05 6.52 5.59
C ALA A 108 18.28 8.04 5.66
N LEU A 109 19.39 8.48 6.27
CA LEU A 109 19.78 9.89 6.32
C LEU A 109 20.08 10.46 4.94
N ALA A 110 20.70 9.69 4.05
CA ALA A 110 20.97 10.12 2.68
C ALA A 110 19.66 10.36 1.90
N VAL A 111 18.67 9.46 2.04
CA VAL A 111 17.33 9.65 1.45
C VAL A 111 16.72 10.96 1.94
N LYS A 112 16.68 11.18 3.25
CA LYS A 112 16.16 12.43 3.83
C LYS A 112 16.87 13.67 3.26
N ARG A 113 18.20 13.66 3.24
CA ARG A 113 19.00 14.79 2.76
C ARG A 113 18.78 15.08 1.27
N VAL A 114 18.63 14.06 0.44
CA VAL A 114 18.31 14.24 -0.98
C VAL A 114 16.93 14.88 -1.15
N LEU A 115 15.92 14.43 -0.40
CA LEU A 115 14.58 15.03 -0.43
C LEU A 115 14.60 16.51 -0.03
N ASP A 116 15.34 16.85 1.02
CA ASP A 116 15.51 18.22 1.48
C ASP A 116 16.17 19.11 0.41
N VAL A 117 17.20 18.59 -0.29
CA VAL A 117 17.86 19.29 -1.41
C VAL A 117 16.93 19.48 -2.60
N LEU A 118 16.09 18.50 -2.89
CA LEU A 118 15.11 18.56 -3.98
C LEU A 118 13.86 19.40 -3.63
N GLY A 119 13.71 19.82 -2.36
CA GLY A 119 12.53 20.54 -1.89
C GLY A 119 11.25 19.68 -1.86
N ILE A 120 11.39 18.35 -1.78
CA ILE A 120 10.27 17.40 -1.73
C ILE A 120 9.95 17.10 -0.27
N VAL A 121 8.69 17.25 0.12
CA VAL A 121 8.23 16.98 1.49
C VAL A 121 7.45 15.67 1.53
N ILE A 122 7.91 14.71 2.34
CA ILE A 122 7.26 13.42 2.55
C ILE A 122 7.03 13.23 4.06
N PRO A 123 5.76 13.20 4.53
CA PRO A 123 5.43 12.92 5.93
C PRO A 123 6.02 11.60 6.42
N GLY A 124 6.56 11.60 7.63
CA GLY A 124 7.22 10.44 8.24
C GLY A 124 8.63 10.15 7.74
N VAL A 125 9.14 10.94 6.78
CA VAL A 125 10.51 10.82 6.26
C VAL A 125 11.34 12.04 6.66
N ASN A 126 11.09 13.20 6.03
CA ASN A 126 11.85 14.42 6.31
C ASN A 126 11.09 15.43 7.18
N VAL A 127 9.77 15.28 7.30
CA VAL A 127 8.92 15.98 8.27
C VAL A 127 8.18 14.97 9.14
N PRO A 128 7.84 15.30 10.40
CA PRO A 128 7.03 14.41 11.25
C PRO A 128 5.68 14.10 10.60
N GLU A 129 5.15 12.89 10.82
CA GLU A 129 3.75 12.59 10.46
C GLU A 129 2.84 13.52 11.27
N GLN A 130 1.93 14.23 10.59
CA GLN A 130 0.89 14.97 11.28
C GLN A 130 -0.09 13.95 11.86
N THR A 131 -0.02 13.71 13.17
CA THR A 131 -1.07 13.00 13.89
C THR A 131 -2.27 13.95 14.02
N GLU A 132 -3.24 13.82 13.13
CA GLU A 132 -4.58 14.36 13.39
C GLU A 132 -5.14 13.63 14.62
N GLY A 133 -5.40 14.36 15.71
CA GLY A 133 -6.23 13.88 16.81
C GLY A 133 -5.51 13.51 18.12
N GLY A 134 -4.75 14.44 18.70
CA GLY A 134 -4.63 14.50 20.16
C GLY A 134 -5.90 15.13 20.74
N ALA A 135 -6.96 14.34 20.92
CA ALA A 135 -8.12 14.76 21.70
C ALA A 135 -7.72 14.86 23.17
N ALA A 136 -7.86 16.07 23.72
CA ALA A 136 -7.75 16.40 25.14
C ALA A 136 -8.93 15.81 25.94
#